data_AF-A0A9Q1AYZ8-F1
#
_entry.id   AF-A0A9Q1AYZ8-F1
#
_cell.length_a   1.000
_cell.length_b   1.000
_cell.length_c   1.000
_cell.angle_alpha   90.00
_cell.angle_beta   90.00
_cell.angle_gamma   90.00
#
_symmetry.space_group_name_H-M   'P 1'
#
loop_
_entity.id
_entity.type
_entity.pdbx_description
1 polymer ?
#
loop_
_entity_poly.entity_id
_entity_poly.type
_entity_poly.pdbx_seq_one_letter_code
_entity_poly.pdbx_strand_id
1 'polypeptide(L)'
;MSEPQAGSGKVTLFRQAAPGGLTYRIPALLYLPSQSAFLAFAEKRASFRDEHAEFLVMRRGQKDGSSVQWGPVEALETAMLPGHRTMNPCPVYDRTTGTVFLFFISVQTHISEWHQIQTGMNAARLCCVTSQDGGRTWSPATDLTERAIGEELSRWATFAVGPGHGVQLSSGRLVVPAYAYYIHKRSSGDKGSLQRIPIASYCTVMTAGRVGPVASFWRVCRPPSAKWLRCPTRTTAKSYTAVPAVLNGAGQKPSPCLTETGLRNPICAQSCVSRRMDAKEAS
;
A
#
# COMPACT_ATOMS: atom_id res chain seq x y z
N MET A 1 -35.72 28.63 -7.59
CA MET A 1 -34.50 28.00 -8.11
C MET A 1 -34.13 26.89 -7.15
N SER A 2 -34.34 25.63 -7.54
CA SER A 2 -34.08 24.46 -6.71
C SER A 2 -32.57 24.22 -6.60
N GLU A 3 -32.06 24.11 -5.39
CA GLU A 3 -30.69 23.65 -5.12
C GLU A 3 -30.44 22.29 -5.78
N PRO A 4 -29.25 22.05 -6.36
CA PRO A 4 -28.92 20.74 -6.89
C PRO A 4 -28.77 19.77 -5.71
N GLN A 5 -29.70 18.82 -5.60
CA GLN A 5 -29.54 17.64 -4.75
C GLN A 5 -28.28 16.90 -5.22
N ALA A 6 -27.22 16.94 -4.41
CA ALA A 6 -26.03 16.13 -4.60
C ALA A 6 -26.43 14.65 -4.47
N GLY A 7 -26.64 13.97 -5.60
CA GLY A 7 -26.92 12.54 -5.61
C GLY A 7 -25.73 11.75 -5.05
N SER A 8 -25.85 11.28 -3.81
CA SER A 8 -24.88 10.38 -3.16
C SER A 8 -25.04 8.95 -3.71
N GLY A 9 -24.69 8.73 -4.98
CA GLY A 9 -24.75 7.41 -5.60
C GLY A 9 -23.54 6.55 -5.26
N LYS A 10 -23.74 5.34 -4.72
CA LYS A 10 -22.69 4.31 -4.70
C LYS A 10 -22.46 3.83 -6.14
N VAL A 11 -21.22 3.90 -6.62
CA VAL A 11 -20.85 3.40 -7.96
C VAL A 11 -19.97 2.16 -7.82
N THR A 12 -20.33 1.07 -8.51
CA THR A 12 -19.46 -0.12 -8.60
C THR A 12 -18.41 0.09 -9.68
N LEU A 13 -17.14 0.19 -9.29
CA LEU A 13 -16.05 0.41 -10.25
C LEU A 13 -15.55 -0.88 -10.89
N PHE A 14 -15.42 -1.94 -10.08
CA PHE A 14 -14.99 -3.26 -10.49
C PHE A 14 -16.04 -4.28 -10.04
N ARG A 15 -16.63 -5.00 -11.00
CA ARG A 15 -17.71 -5.95 -10.75
C ARG A 15 -17.22 -7.36 -11.05
N GLN A 16 -17.46 -8.28 -10.12
CA GLN A 16 -17.27 -9.71 -10.33
C GLN A 16 -18.16 -10.20 -11.49
N ALA A 17 -17.60 -10.97 -12.42
CA ALA A 17 -18.36 -11.44 -13.58
C ALA A 17 -19.40 -12.52 -13.22
N ALA A 18 -19.04 -13.46 -12.34
CA ALA A 18 -19.90 -14.52 -11.83
C ALA A 18 -19.40 -15.05 -10.48
N PRO A 19 -20.27 -15.64 -9.62
CA PRO A 19 -19.86 -16.30 -8.38
C PRO A 19 -18.76 -17.34 -8.62
N GLY A 20 -17.72 -17.34 -7.79
CA GLY A 20 -16.58 -18.27 -7.90
C GLY A 20 -15.58 -17.99 -9.03
N GLY A 21 -15.90 -17.09 -9.98
CA GLY A 21 -15.02 -16.70 -11.08
C GLY A 21 -14.15 -15.47 -10.78
N LEU A 22 -13.79 -14.77 -11.86
CA LEU A 22 -12.97 -13.55 -11.86
C LEU A 22 -13.43 -12.55 -10.80
N THR A 23 -12.53 -12.21 -9.88
CA THR A 23 -12.79 -11.29 -8.76
C THR A 23 -11.80 -10.12 -8.77
N TYR A 24 -12.22 -9.01 -8.17
CA TYR A 24 -11.40 -7.83 -7.97
C TYR A 24 -11.23 -7.58 -6.48
N ARG A 25 -9.98 -7.51 -6.01
CA ARG A 25 -9.68 -7.32 -4.60
C ARG A 25 -8.59 -6.27 -4.41
N ILE A 26 -8.41 -5.88 -3.15
CA ILE A 26 -7.34 -4.99 -2.71
C ILE A 26 -7.42 -3.62 -3.43
N PRO A 27 -8.48 -2.83 -3.15
CA PRO A 27 -8.69 -1.57 -3.84
C PRO A 27 -7.68 -0.52 -3.39
N ALA A 28 -7.28 0.33 -4.34
CA ALA A 28 -6.52 1.54 -4.11
C ALA A 28 -7.16 2.71 -4.88
N LEU A 29 -7.13 3.91 -4.30
CA LEU A 29 -7.73 5.10 -4.90
C LEU A 29 -6.80 6.30 -4.68
N LEU A 30 -6.50 7.01 -5.75
CA LEU A 30 -5.67 8.22 -5.72
C LEU A 30 -6.40 9.36 -6.43
N TYR A 31 -6.44 10.54 -5.81
CA TYR A 31 -6.92 11.76 -6.45
C TYR A 31 -5.74 12.58 -6.95
N LEU A 32 -5.87 13.13 -8.17
CA LEU A 32 -4.92 13.99 -8.85
C LEU A 32 -5.51 15.41 -8.95
N PRO A 33 -5.19 16.32 -8.00
CA PRO A 33 -5.80 17.64 -7.94
C PRO A 33 -5.59 18.47 -9.21
N SER A 34 -4.39 18.44 -9.80
CA SER A 34 -4.03 19.22 -10.99
C SER A 34 -4.83 18.86 -12.24
N GLN A 35 -5.41 17.66 -12.27
CA GLN A 35 -6.21 17.17 -13.40
C GLN A 35 -7.69 17.00 -13.04
N SER A 36 -8.07 17.26 -11.78
CA SER A 36 -9.37 16.90 -11.23
C SER A 36 -9.78 15.46 -11.57
N ALA A 37 -8.85 14.51 -11.41
CA ALA A 37 -9.04 13.12 -11.83
C ALA A 37 -8.79 12.13 -10.68
N PHE A 38 -9.47 10.99 -10.73
CA PHE A 38 -9.26 9.86 -9.84
C PHE A 38 -8.64 8.69 -10.60
N LEU A 39 -7.72 7.98 -9.95
CA LEU A 39 -7.21 6.68 -10.39
C LEU A 39 -7.63 5.63 -9.36
N ALA A 40 -8.49 4.70 -9.79
CA ALA A 40 -8.90 3.56 -8.98
C ALA A 40 -8.18 2.31 -9.48
N PHE A 41 -7.56 1.56 -8.57
CA PHE A 41 -6.83 0.33 -8.87
C PHE A 41 -7.44 -0.84 -8.11
N ALA A 42 -7.28 -2.04 -8.67
CA ALA A 42 -7.57 -3.30 -7.99
C ALA A 42 -6.68 -4.41 -8.53
N GLU A 43 -6.49 -5.46 -7.74
CA GLU A 43 -6.00 -6.74 -8.24
C GLU A 43 -7.10 -7.44 -9.01
N LYS A 44 -6.80 -7.88 -10.23
CA LYS A 44 -7.62 -8.86 -10.94
C LYS A 44 -7.15 -10.26 -10.56
N ARG A 45 -8.08 -11.12 -10.16
CA ARG A 45 -7.79 -12.48 -9.73
C ARG A 45 -8.71 -13.49 -10.40
N ALA A 46 -8.19 -14.68 -10.69
CA ALA A 46 -8.99 -15.78 -11.23
C ALA A 46 -9.96 -16.39 -10.19
N SER A 47 -9.67 -16.25 -8.89
CA SER A 47 -10.59 -16.61 -7.79
C SER A 47 -10.31 -15.79 -6.52
N PHE A 48 -11.01 -16.08 -5.43
CA PHE A 48 -10.85 -15.39 -4.14
C PHE A 48 -9.48 -15.59 -3.47
N ARG A 49 -8.73 -16.62 -3.88
CA ARG A 49 -7.41 -16.97 -3.32
C ARG A 49 -6.36 -15.92 -3.69
N ASP A 50 -5.44 -15.64 -2.78
CA ASP A 50 -4.37 -14.67 -3.02
C ASP A 50 -3.40 -15.17 -4.10
N GLU A 51 -3.15 -16.49 -4.14
CA GLU A 51 -2.28 -17.14 -5.12
C GLU A 51 -2.79 -17.04 -6.56
N HIS A 52 -4.07 -16.72 -6.73
CA HIS A 52 -4.72 -16.58 -8.04
C HIS A 52 -4.79 -15.13 -8.51
N ALA A 53 -4.06 -14.20 -7.86
CA ALA A 53 -3.84 -12.88 -8.41
C ALA A 53 -3.04 -12.95 -9.71
N GLU A 54 -3.44 -12.18 -10.71
CA GLU A 54 -2.80 -12.14 -12.03
C GLU A 54 -2.02 -10.84 -12.19
N PHE A 55 -2.74 -9.73 -12.31
CA PHE A 55 -2.21 -8.40 -12.57
C PHE A 55 -3.11 -7.30 -11.99
N LEU A 56 -2.62 -6.07 -12.04
CA LEU A 56 -3.38 -4.90 -11.60
C LEU A 56 -4.25 -4.35 -12.74
N VAL A 57 -5.45 -3.91 -12.39
CA VAL A 57 -6.32 -3.15 -13.28
C VAL A 57 -6.54 -1.75 -12.73
N MET A 58 -6.85 -0.81 -13.63
CA MET A 58 -7.14 0.57 -13.28
C MET A 58 -8.44 1.05 -13.96
N ARG A 59 -9.13 2.01 -13.33
CA ARG A 59 -10.06 2.93 -14.00
C ARG A 59 -9.63 4.36 -13.71
N ARG A 60 -9.63 5.19 -14.75
CA ARG A 60 -9.47 6.64 -14.62
C ARG A 60 -10.85 7.30 -14.59
N GLY A 61 -11.08 8.19 -13.62
CA GLY A 61 -12.32 8.94 -13.46
C GLY A 61 -12.08 10.44 -13.55
N GLN A 62 -12.89 11.15 -14.32
CA GLN A 62 -12.86 12.62 -14.37
C GLN A 62 -13.89 13.17 -13.38
N LYS A 63 -13.46 14.00 -12.43
CA LYS A 63 -14.36 14.64 -11.47
C LYS A 63 -15.00 15.87 -12.11
N ASP A 64 -16.33 15.92 -12.08
CA ASP A 64 -17.15 17.04 -12.51
C ASP A 64 -18.16 17.38 -11.41
N GLY A 65 -17.98 18.54 -10.78
CA GLY A 65 -18.70 18.93 -9.58
C GLY A 65 -18.59 17.88 -8.45
N SER A 66 -19.71 17.32 -8.03
CA SER A 66 -19.79 16.23 -7.05
C SER A 66 -19.78 14.83 -7.68
N SER A 67 -19.75 14.73 -9.01
CA SER A 67 -19.81 13.48 -9.77
C SER A 67 -18.45 13.06 -10.30
N VAL A 68 -18.30 11.78 -10.65
CA VAL A 68 -17.09 11.25 -11.29
C VAL A 68 -17.50 10.39 -12.49
N GLN A 69 -17.04 10.77 -13.68
CA GLN A 69 -17.24 10.02 -14.91
C GLN A 69 -16.08 9.04 -15.10
N TRP A 70 -16.37 7.74 -14.96
CA TRP A 70 -15.35 6.68 -15.00
C TRP A 70 -15.18 6.10 -16.40
N GLY A 71 -13.94 6.08 -16.88
CA GLY A 71 -13.54 5.39 -18.11
C GLY A 71 -13.58 3.87 -17.99
N PRO A 72 -13.15 3.13 -19.04
CA PRO A 72 -13.12 1.68 -19.04
C PRO A 72 -12.13 1.12 -18.02
N VAL A 73 -12.21 -0.20 -17.77
CA VAL A 73 -11.19 -0.94 -17.02
C VAL A 73 -10.01 -1.21 -17.95
N GLU A 74 -8.81 -0.84 -17.50
CA GLU A 74 -7.56 -1.02 -18.23
C GLU A 74 -6.65 -1.98 -17.45
N ALA A 75 -6.02 -2.92 -18.15
CA ALA A 75 -5.00 -3.78 -17.57
C ALA A 75 -3.65 -3.03 -17.51
N LEU A 76 -2.96 -3.11 -16.38
CA LEU A 76 -1.62 -2.53 -16.22
C LEU A 76 -0.56 -3.58 -16.57
N GLU A 77 -0.46 -3.92 -17.86
CA GLU A 77 0.46 -4.95 -18.36
C GLU A 77 1.92 -4.60 -18.11
N THR A 78 2.27 -3.31 -18.08
CA THR A 78 3.63 -2.85 -17.77
C THR A 78 4.01 -3.06 -16.29
N ALA A 79 3.04 -3.31 -15.40
CA ALA A 79 3.22 -3.55 -13.97
C ALA A 79 3.33 -5.05 -13.64
N MET A 80 4.12 -5.80 -14.42
CA MET A 80 4.29 -7.24 -14.27
C MET A 80 5.77 -7.62 -14.29
N LEU A 81 6.11 -8.70 -13.55
CA LEU A 81 7.39 -9.39 -13.68
C LEU A 81 7.14 -10.82 -14.18
N PRO A 82 7.94 -11.34 -15.13
CA PRO A 82 7.80 -12.72 -15.60
C PRO A 82 7.86 -13.73 -14.44
N GLY A 83 6.95 -14.71 -14.43
CA GLY A 83 6.89 -15.75 -13.39
C GLY A 83 6.44 -15.25 -12.00
N HIS A 84 5.85 -14.05 -11.93
CA HIS A 84 5.32 -13.48 -10.69
C HIS A 84 3.86 -13.05 -10.86
N ARG A 85 3.13 -13.01 -9.73
CA ARG A 85 1.82 -12.38 -9.60
C ARG A 85 1.96 -10.98 -9.01
N THR A 86 1.25 -10.00 -9.58
CA THR A 86 1.27 -8.61 -9.12
C THR A 86 0.15 -8.34 -8.11
N MET A 87 0.48 -7.75 -6.96
CA MET A 87 -0.44 -7.58 -5.84
C MET A 87 -0.21 -6.29 -5.05
N ASN A 88 -1.19 -5.93 -4.22
CA ASN A 88 -1.19 -4.83 -3.26
C ASN A 88 -0.83 -3.47 -3.89
N PRO A 89 -1.67 -2.94 -4.80
CA PRO A 89 -1.45 -1.62 -5.38
C PRO A 89 -1.43 -0.54 -4.29
N CYS A 90 -0.42 0.31 -4.34
CA CYS A 90 -0.24 1.45 -3.44
C CYS A 90 0.25 2.68 -4.22
N PRO A 91 -0.66 3.41 -4.89
CA PRO A 91 -0.34 4.65 -5.59
C PRO A 91 0.05 5.78 -4.65
N VAL A 92 0.96 6.64 -5.10
CA VAL A 92 1.41 7.87 -4.44
C VAL A 92 1.52 8.98 -5.49
N TYR A 93 0.97 10.15 -5.19
CA TYR A 93 1.12 11.32 -6.04
C TYR A 93 2.22 12.24 -5.51
N ASP A 94 3.26 12.46 -6.31
CA ASP A 94 4.22 13.53 -6.08
C ASP A 94 3.66 14.83 -6.65
N ARG A 95 3.12 15.69 -5.78
CA ARG A 95 2.55 16.99 -6.18
C ARG A 95 3.61 17.96 -6.70
N THR A 96 4.89 17.72 -6.41
CA THR A 96 5.98 18.61 -6.86
C THR A 96 6.30 18.39 -8.34
N THR A 97 6.35 17.13 -8.77
CA THR A 97 6.70 16.78 -10.16
C THR A 97 5.49 16.47 -11.02
N GLY A 98 4.32 16.25 -10.40
CA GLY A 98 3.15 15.74 -11.09
C GLY A 98 3.22 14.24 -11.42
N THR A 99 4.22 13.53 -10.89
CA THR A 99 4.42 12.09 -11.14
C THR A 99 3.54 11.24 -10.22
N VAL A 100 2.89 10.23 -10.80
CA VAL A 100 2.25 9.15 -10.05
C VAL A 100 3.23 7.99 -9.97
N PHE A 101 3.51 7.54 -8.75
CA PHE A 101 4.22 6.29 -8.48
C PHE A 101 3.19 5.24 -8.06
N LEU A 102 3.18 4.09 -8.71
CA LEU A 102 2.37 2.94 -8.28
C LEU A 102 3.32 1.87 -7.75
N PHE A 103 3.36 1.74 -6.41
CA PHE A 103 4.07 0.66 -5.75
C PHE A 103 3.19 -0.57 -5.68
N PHE A 104 3.81 -1.74 -5.75
CA PHE A 104 3.15 -3.03 -5.60
C PHE A 104 4.19 -4.08 -5.21
N ILE A 105 3.72 -5.26 -4.82
CA ILE A 105 4.58 -6.43 -4.72
C ILE A 105 4.38 -7.36 -5.90
N SER A 106 5.46 -8.00 -6.30
CA SER A 106 5.46 -9.12 -7.23
C SER A 106 5.91 -10.35 -6.47
N VAL A 107 5.05 -11.36 -6.34
CA VAL A 107 5.38 -12.61 -5.63
C VAL A 107 5.57 -13.72 -6.65
N GLN A 108 6.61 -14.53 -6.50
CA GLN A 108 6.82 -15.68 -7.39
C GLN A 108 5.56 -16.56 -7.45
N THR A 109 5.15 -16.93 -8.67
CA THR A 109 3.94 -17.73 -8.88
C THR A 109 4.03 -19.05 -8.11
N HIS A 110 2.88 -19.53 -7.62
CA HIS A 110 2.72 -20.75 -6.79
C HIS A 110 3.30 -20.69 -5.37
N ILE A 111 4.02 -19.62 -5.00
CA ILE A 111 4.50 -19.44 -3.62
C ILE A 111 3.49 -18.62 -2.82
N SER A 112 2.87 -19.26 -1.81
CA SER A 112 1.93 -18.59 -0.90
C SER A 112 2.64 -17.73 0.14
N GLU A 113 1.93 -16.76 0.73
CA GLU A 113 2.44 -15.98 1.86
C GLU A 113 2.78 -16.91 3.04
N TRP A 114 1.89 -17.86 3.33
CA TRP A 114 2.07 -18.80 4.42
C TRP A 114 3.30 -19.69 4.25
N HIS A 115 3.58 -20.17 3.03
CA HIS A 115 4.80 -20.93 2.74
C HIS A 115 6.06 -20.10 3.04
N GLN A 116 6.09 -18.85 2.62
CA GLN A 116 7.21 -17.94 2.91
C GLN A 116 7.38 -17.71 4.41
N ILE A 117 6.27 -17.47 5.14
CA ILE A 117 6.25 -17.29 6.60
C ILE A 117 6.82 -18.53 7.31
N GLN A 118 6.39 -19.73 6.92
CA GLN A 118 6.84 -20.97 7.57
C GLN A 118 8.30 -21.32 7.29
N THR A 119 8.73 -21.17 6.05
CA THR A 119 10.09 -21.57 5.63
C THR A 119 11.11 -20.47 5.92
N GLY A 120 10.66 -19.22 6.03
CA GLY A 120 11.52 -18.05 6.04
C GLY A 120 12.18 -17.79 4.68
N MET A 121 11.68 -18.37 3.59
CA MET A 121 12.18 -18.15 2.24
C MET A 121 11.35 -17.09 1.55
N ASN A 122 11.92 -15.90 1.38
CA ASN A 122 11.25 -14.77 0.74
C ASN A 122 11.15 -14.97 -0.78
N ALA A 123 9.97 -14.77 -1.32
CA ALA A 123 9.70 -14.80 -2.75
C ALA A 123 8.99 -13.52 -3.25
N ALA A 124 8.96 -12.47 -2.44
CA ALA A 124 8.33 -11.19 -2.75
C ALA A 124 9.38 -10.18 -3.25
N ARG A 125 9.00 -9.42 -4.27
CA ARG A 125 9.76 -8.30 -4.83
C ARG A 125 8.97 -7.02 -4.65
N LEU A 126 9.67 -5.94 -4.36
CA LEU A 126 9.10 -4.60 -4.35
C LEU A 126 9.24 -4.02 -5.74
N CYS A 127 8.13 -3.63 -6.35
CA CYS A 127 8.14 -3.07 -7.69
C CYS A 127 7.45 -1.71 -7.75
N CYS A 128 7.79 -0.94 -8.78
CA CYS A 128 7.17 0.35 -9.06
C CYS A 128 7.01 0.54 -10.57
N VAL A 129 5.88 1.11 -10.96
CA VAL A 129 5.70 1.79 -12.26
C VAL A 129 5.41 3.26 -12.02
N THR A 130 5.70 4.10 -13.00
CA THR A 130 5.49 5.54 -12.90
C THR A 130 4.68 6.06 -14.07
N SER A 131 3.90 7.12 -13.82
CA SER A 131 3.15 7.84 -14.85
C SER A 131 3.37 9.34 -14.68
N GLN A 132 3.64 10.03 -15.78
CA GLN A 132 3.81 11.48 -15.83
C GLN A 132 2.63 12.21 -16.50
N ASP A 133 1.65 11.46 -17.01
CA ASP A 133 0.52 11.98 -17.79
C ASP A 133 -0.85 11.74 -17.13
N GLY A 134 -0.84 11.53 -15.80
CA GLY A 134 -2.05 11.34 -15.00
C GLY A 134 -2.66 9.95 -15.11
N GLY A 135 -1.81 8.92 -15.21
CA GLY A 135 -2.19 7.52 -15.24
C GLY A 135 -2.60 7.01 -16.63
N ARG A 136 -2.37 7.76 -17.71
CA ARG A 136 -2.74 7.33 -19.07
C ARG A 136 -1.71 6.35 -19.64
N THR A 137 -0.44 6.62 -19.40
CA THR A 137 0.66 5.71 -19.74
C THR A 137 1.51 5.42 -18.51
N TRP A 138 2.15 4.26 -18.53
CA TRP A 138 2.93 3.73 -17.41
C TRP A 138 4.28 3.24 -17.91
N SER A 139 5.34 3.55 -17.16
CA SER A 139 6.66 3.00 -17.41
C SER A 139 6.68 1.47 -17.25
N PRO A 140 7.68 0.76 -17.77
CA PRO A 140 7.94 -0.62 -17.40
C PRO A 140 8.15 -0.78 -15.88
N ALA A 141 7.82 -1.96 -15.36
CA ALA A 141 8.06 -2.32 -13.96
C ALA A 141 9.55 -2.25 -13.62
N THR A 142 9.87 -1.52 -12.55
CA THR A 142 11.20 -1.48 -11.97
C THR A 142 11.22 -2.28 -10.67
N ASP A 143 12.10 -3.27 -10.56
CA ASP A 143 12.38 -3.96 -9.29
C ASP A 143 13.23 -3.05 -8.39
N LEU A 144 12.68 -2.71 -7.23
CA LEU A 144 13.28 -1.84 -6.23
C LEU A 144 13.80 -2.61 -5.01
N THR A 145 13.66 -3.93 -4.99
CA THR A 145 13.94 -4.77 -3.82
C THR A 145 15.35 -4.53 -3.29
N GLU A 146 16.37 -4.65 -4.14
CA GLU A 146 17.76 -4.46 -3.74
C GLU A 146 18.03 -3.02 -3.29
N ARG A 147 17.55 -2.04 -4.04
CA ARG A 147 17.78 -0.62 -3.76
C ARG A 147 17.11 -0.15 -2.46
N ALA A 148 15.92 -0.64 -2.16
CA ALA A 148 15.09 -0.15 -1.06
C ALA A 148 15.21 -0.98 0.23
N ILE A 149 15.44 -2.29 0.08
CA ILE A 149 15.47 -3.26 1.19
C ILE A 149 16.90 -3.80 1.37
N GLY A 150 17.56 -4.18 0.28
CA GLY A 150 18.93 -4.70 0.28
C GLY A 150 19.10 -5.92 1.19
N GLU A 151 20.19 -5.95 1.95
CA GLU A 151 20.56 -7.09 2.81
C GLU A 151 19.51 -7.47 3.85
N GLU A 152 18.66 -6.54 4.28
CA GLU A 152 17.58 -6.81 5.25
C GLU A 152 16.54 -7.80 4.71
N LEU A 153 16.43 -7.97 3.38
CA LEU A 153 15.52 -8.93 2.75
C LEU A 153 15.75 -10.35 3.27
N SER A 154 17.00 -10.72 3.53
CA SER A 154 17.39 -12.04 4.09
C SER A 154 16.81 -12.31 5.49
N ARG A 155 16.38 -11.26 6.19
CA ARG A 155 15.77 -11.34 7.53
C ARG A 155 14.24 -11.31 7.47
N TRP A 156 13.64 -11.20 6.29
CA TRP A 156 12.20 -11.08 6.12
C TRP A 156 11.68 -12.34 5.46
N ALA A 157 10.75 -13.03 6.12
CA ALA A 157 10.06 -14.17 5.54
C ALA A 157 9.22 -13.71 4.33
N THR A 158 8.50 -12.60 4.46
CA THR A 158 7.79 -11.95 3.34
C THR A 158 7.44 -10.50 3.73
N PHE A 159 6.97 -9.69 2.78
CA PHE A 159 6.57 -8.31 3.00
C PHE A 159 5.52 -7.85 1.98
N ALA A 160 4.82 -6.76 2.28
CA ALA A 160 4.00 -6.06 1.31
C ALA A 160 3.96 -4.55 1.53
N VAL A 161 3.51 -3.84 0.49
CA VAL A 161 3.20 -2.40 0.52
C VAL A 161 1.69 -2.20 0.56
N GLY A 162 1.22 -1.08 1.11
CA GLY A 162 -0.21 -0.80 1.18
C GLY A 162 -1.01 -1.89 1.92
N PRO A 163 -2.24 -2.19 1.48
CA PRO A 163 -2.92 -1.61 0.32
C PRO A 163 -3.50 -0.21 0.60
N GLY A 164 -3.90 0.51 -0.45
CA GLY A 164 -4.57 1.80 -0.33
C GLY A 164 -3.84 2.89 -1.09
N HIS A 165 -3.16 3.80 -0.40
CA HIS A 165 -2.35 4.83 -1.04
C HIS A 165 -1.24 5.30 -0.09
N GLY A 166 -0.16 5.81 -0.66
CA GLY A 166 0.83 6.55 0.10
C GLY A 166 0.57 8.05 0.05
N VAL A 167 1.34 8.81 0.81
CA VAL A 167 1.16 10.26 0.97
C VAL A 167 2.46 11.00 0.74
N GLN A 168 2.34 12.24 0.28
CA GLN A 168 3.45 13.20 0.32
C GLN A 168 3.29 14.10 1.54
N LEU A 169 4.33 14.17 2.37
CA LEU A 169 4.39 15.06 3.53
C LEU A 169 4.60 16.52 3.10
N SER A 170 4.39 17.47 4.01
CA SER A 170 4.69 18.89 3.79
C SER A 170 6.17 19.14 3.48
N SER A 171 7.07 18.27 3.94
CA SER A 171 8.50 18.28 3.61
C SER A 171 8.82 17.84 2.18
N GLY A 172 7.81 17.44 1.39
CA GLY A 172 7.98 16.89 0.05
C GLY A 172 8.37 15.41 0.00
N ARG A 173 8.68 14.79 1.15
CA ARG A 173 8.97 13.34 1.24
C ARG A 173 7.73 12.52 0.92
N LEU A 174 7.92 11.49 0.10
CA LEU A 174 6.91 10.47 -0.20
C LEU A 174 6.99 9.35 0.84
N VAL A 175 5.83 8.88 1.28
CA VAL A 175 5.66 7.88 2.35
C VAL A 175 4.73 6.78 1.84
N VAL A 176 5.25 5.55 1.79
CA VAL A 176 4.47 4.36 1.44
C VAL A 176 4.37 3.47 2.69
N PRO A 177 3.15 3.11 3.13
CA PRO A 177 2.98 2.14 4.20
C PRO A 177 3.41 0.75 3.74
N ALA A 178 4.11 0.01 4.59
CA ALA A 178 4.50 -1.38 4.32
C ALA A 178 4.61 -2.19 5.63
N TYR A 179 4.48 -3.50 5.50
CA TYR A 179 4.71 -4.46 6.59
C TYR A 179 5.69 -5.54 6.14
N ALA A 180 6.37 -6.16 7.10
CA ALA A 180 7.23 -7.31 6.87
C ALA A 180 7.11 -8.33 8.01
N TYR A 181 7.22 -9.62 7.68
CA TYR A 181 7.36 -10.71 8.64
C TYR A 181 8.84 -10.97 8.89
N TYR A 182 9.34 -10.61 10.06
CA TYR A 182 10.75 -10.76 10.40
C TYR A 182 11.05 -12.17 10.89
N ILE A 183 12.11 -12.77 10.38
CA ILE A 183 12.67 -14.03 10.87
C ILE A 183 13.50 -13.72 12.11
N HIS A 184 13.01 -14.10 13.29
CA HIS A 184 13.84 -14.06 14.50
C HIS A 184 14.53 -15.41 14.70
N LYS A 185 15.85 -15.36 14.89
CA LYS A 185 16.62 -16.50 15.40
C LYS A 185 16.47 -16.51 16.92
N ARG A 186 15.78 -17.51 17.48
CA ARG A 186 15.89 -17.82 18.92
C ARG A 186 16.88 -18.97 19.07
N SER A 187 17.90 -18.77 19.89
CA SER A 187 18.65 -19.86 20.49
C SER A 187 17.82 -20.42 21.64
N SER A 188 17.15 -21.55 21.43
CA SER A 188 16.58 -22.34 22.52
C SER A 188 17.71 -23.12 23.19
N GLY A 189 17.81 -22.97 24.52
CA GLY A 189 18.67 -23.81 25.35
C GLY A 189 18.27 -25.28 25.23
N ASP A 190 19.29 -26.14 25.28
CA ASP A 190 19.29 -27.59 25.10
C ASP A 190 18.76 -28.12 23.75
N LYS A 191 19.69 -28.67 22.97
CA LYS A 191 19.54 -29.29 21.63
C LYS A 191 19.35 -28.32 20.46
N GLY A 192 20.40 -27.55 20.16
CA GLY A 192 20.94 -27.19 18.83
C GLY A 192 20.03 -26.84 17.63
N SER A 193 18.71 -26.74 17.81
CA SER A 193 17.74 -26.51 16.74
C SER A 193 17.36 -25.04 16.75
N LEU A 194 17.78 -24.33 15.70
CA LEU A 194 17.41 -22.94 15.44
C LEU A 194 15.94 -22.89 15.05
N GLN A 195 15.04 -22.54 15.98
CA GLN A 195 13.65 -22.29 15.64
C GLN A 195 13.50 -20.86 15.08
N ARG A 196 13.05 -20.77 13.83
CA ARG A 196 12.75 -19.49 13.15
C ARG A 196 11.30 -19.13 13.46
N ILE A 197 11.07 -18.03 14.17
CA ILE A 197 9.71 -17.54 14.45
C ILE A 197 9.47 -16.26 13.64
N PRO A 198 8.54 -16.26 12.67
CA PRO A 198 8.15 -15.06 11.94
C PRO A 198 7.31 -14.15 12.83
N ILE A 199 7.69 -12.87 12.95
CA ILE A 199 6.90 -11.85 13.66
C ILE A 199 6.52 -10.74 12.68
N ALA A 200 5.21 -10.49 12.53
CA ALA A 200 4.72 -9.37 11.73
C ALA A 200 5.11 -8.03 12.38
N SER A 201 5.66 -7.12 11.59
CA SER A 201 5.91 -5.72 11.97
C SER A 201 5.29 -4.80 10.93
N TYR A 202 4.47 -3.86 11.40
CA TYR A 202 3.62 -2.97 10.58
C TYR A 202 4.27 -1.62 10.23
N CYS A 203 5.55 -1.39 10.59
CA CYS A 203 6.15 -0.06 10.46
C CYS A 203 7.46 -0.04 9.70
N THR A 204 7.42 -0.66 8.54
CA THR A 204 8.35 -0.33 7.48
C THR A 204 7.74 0.83 6.70
N VAL A 205 8.31 2.02 6.81
CA VAL A 205 7.95 3.14 5.93
C VAL A 205 9.01 3.21 4.84
N MET A 206 8.58 3.20 3.57
CA MET A 206 9.49 3.62 2.51
C MET A 206 9.44 5.11 2.35
N THR A 207 10.60 5.74 2.36
CA THR A 207 10.72 7.15 2.05
C THR A 207 11.65 7.38 0.87
N ALA A 208 11.25 8.28 -0.01
CA ALA A 208 12.14 8.85 -1.01
C ALA A 208 12.85 10.09 -0.44
N GLY A 209 14.18 10.07 -0.42
CA GLY A 209 15.01 11.28 -0.26
C GLY A 209 15.29 11.92 -1.62
N ARG A 210 15.35 13.26 -1.69
CA ARG A 210 15.68 13.99 -2.93
C ARG A 210 17.19 14.19 -3.07
N VAL A 211 17.70 13.93 -4.27
CA VAL A 211 18.93 14.53 -4.81
C VAL A 211 18.59 14.98 -6.24
N GLY A 212 18.35 16.28 -6.46
CA GLY A 212 17.92 16.82 -7.76
C GLY A 212 16.42 16.62 -8.11
N PRO A 213 16.02 16.77 -9.38
CA PRO A 213 14.62 16.77 -9.83
C PRO A 213 13.94 15.40 -9.87
N VAL A 214 14.62 14.33 -9.47
CA VAL A 214 14.10 12.95 -9.51
C VAL A 214 14.11 12.35 -8.10
N ALA A 215 12.99 11.73 -7.70
CA ALA A 215 12.89 10.95 -6.47
C ALA A 215 13.63 9.61 -6.64
N SER A 216 14.95 9.60 -6.38
CA SER A 216 15.83 8.49 -6.79
C SER A 216 16.12 7.46 -5.69
N PHE A 217 15.93 7.79 -4.41
CA PHE A 217 16.37 6.95 -3.29
C PHE A 217 15.21 6.52 -2.40
N TRP A 218 14.61 5.37 -2.71
CA TRP A 218 13.67 4.68 -1.81
C TRP A 218 14.47 3.93 -0.76
N ARG A 219 14.19 4.15 0.52
CA ARG A 219 14.73 3.32 1.61
C ARG A 219 13.63 2.93 2.57
N VAL A 220 13.72 1.69 3.03
CA VAL A 220 13.04 1.23 4.24
C VAL A 220 13.65 1.94 5.45
N CYS A 221 12.82 2.69 6.18
CA CYS A 221 13.22 3.25 7.47
C CYS A 221 12.75 2.31 8.60
N ARG A 222 13.70 1.75 9.35
CA ARG A 222 13.43 1.08 10.62
C ARG A 222 13.37 2.13 11.74
N PRO A 223 12.29 2.24 12.52
CA PRO A 223 12.27 3.16 13.66
C PRO A 223 13.28 2.69 14.74
N PRO A 224 13.99 3.61 15.44
CA PRO A 224 15.10 3.27 16.36
C PRO A 224 14.72 2.48 17.62
N SER A 225 13.46 2.13 17.80
CA SER A 225 13.02 1.29 18.91
C SER A 225 11.74 0.58 18.51
N ALA A 226 11.63 -0.70 18.85
CA ALA A 226 10.48 -1.57 18.61
C ALA A 226 9.19 -1.16 19.36
N LYS A 227 9.05 0.14 19.72
CA LYS A 227 7.90 0.72 20.42
C LYS A 227 6.94 1.48 19.50
N TRP A 228 7.19 1.51 18.19
CA TRP A 228 6.24 2.05 17.20
C TRP A 228 5.55 0.90 16.48
N LEU A 229 4.21 0.96 16.45
CA LEU A 229 3.31 0.06 15.70
C LEU A 229 3.34 -1.42 16.12
N ARG A 230 2.92 -1.67 17.36
CA ARG A 230 2.05 -2.81 17.60
C ARG A 230 0.63 -2.33 17.29
N CYS A 231 0.14 -2.53 16.08
CA CYS A 231 -1.30 -2.80 15.94
C CYS A 231 -1.42 -4.27 16.37
N PRO A 232 -1.92 -4.58 17.59
CA PRO A 232 -2.00 -5.97 17.99
C PRO A 232 -3.12 -6.61 17.16
N THR A 233 -2.76 -7.29 16.08
CA THR A 233 -3.48 -8.47 15.62
C THR A 233 -3.19 -9.60 16.61
N ARG A 234 -3.60 -9.39 17.87
CA ARG A 234 -3.55 -10.44 18.89
C ARG A 234 -4.85 -11.24 18.77
N THR A 235 -4.68 -12.53 18.61
CA THR A 235 -5.64 -13.61 18.33
C THR A 235 -6.75 -13.81 19.39
N THR A 236 -7.22 -12.77 20.08
CA THR A 236 -8.29 -12.88 21.08
C THR A 236 -9.23 -11.68 21.08
N ALA A 237 -10.42 -11.88 20.49
CA ALA A 237 -11.75 -11.31 20.74
C ALA A 237 -12.02 -9.78 20.75
N LYS A 238 -11.06 -8.85 20.85
CA LYS A 238 -11.33 -7.39 20.70
C LYS A 238 -10.13 -6.64 20.10
N SER A 239 -10.17 -6.29 18.83
CA SER A 239 -9.13 -5.55 18.11
C SER A 239 -9.57 -4.10 17.78
N TYR A 240 -8.78 -3.13 18.24
CA TYR A 240 -8.97 -1.70 18.01
C TYR A 240 -8.01 -1.21 16.90
N THR A 241 -8.43 -0.22 16.10
CA THR A 241 -7.57 0.42 15.10
C THR A 241 -6.46 1.22 15.78
N ALA A 242 -5.20 1.01 15.35
CA ALA A 242 -4.13 1.95 15.64
C ALA A 242 -4.16 3.08 14.61
N VAL A 243 -4.37 4.32 15.05
CA VAL A 243 -4.23 5.52 14.21
C VAL A 243 -2.73 5.76 13.99
N PRO A 244 -2.25 6.04 12.76
CA PRO A 244 -0.85 6.29 12.52
C PRO A 244 -0.36 7.45 13.38
N ALA A 245 0.81 7.26 14.01
CA ALA A 245 1.48 8.29 14.78
C ALA A 245 1.68 9.55 13.91
N VAL A 246 1.41 10.72 14.48
CA VAL A 246 1.68 11.99 13.82
C VAL A 246 3.19 12.09 13.61
N LEU A 247 3.62 12.01 12.35
CA LEU A 247 5.00 12.29 11.95
C LEU A 247 5.20 13.81 11.96
N ASN A 248 5.51 14.35 13.14
CA ASN A 248 6.04 15.71 13.25
C ASN A 248 7.41 15.77 12.57
N GLY A 249 7.76 16.93 12.01
CA GLY A 249 8.89 17.14 11.10
C GLY A 249 10.25 16.59 11.57
N ALA A 250 11.21 16.60 10.63
CA ALA A 250 12.53 15.99 10.79
C ALA A 250 13.19 16.26 12.16
N GLY A 251 13.53 15.20 12.89
CA GLY A 251 14.31 15.25 14.12
C GLY A 251 13.52 15.10 15.42
N GLN A 252 12.19 15.11 15.41
CA GLN A 252 11.39 14.86 16.62
C GLN A 252 11.00 13.38 16.76
N LYS A 253 11.06 12.85 18.00
CA LYS A 253 10.46 11.55 18.32
C LYS A 253 8.96 11.63 18.03
N PRO A 254 8.36 10.65 17.32
CA PRO A 254 6.91 10.65 17.10
C PRO A 254 6.15 10.56 18.44
N SER A 255 4.87 10.98 18.43
CA SER A 255 3.93 10.87 19.57
C SER A 255 3.24 9.51 19.57
N PRO A 256 3.11 8.78 20.71
CA PRO A 256 2.69 7.38 20.74
C PRO A 256 1.35 7.17 20.02
N CYS A 257 1.20 6.06 19.28
CA CYS A 257 -0.08 5.69 18.70
C CYS A 257 -1.13 5.61 19.81
N LEU A 258 -2.14 6.48 19.76
CA LEU A 258 -3.30 6.36 20.62
C LEU A 258 -4.17 5.23 20.07
N THR A 259 -4.48 4.25 20.93
CA THR A 259 -5.57 3.30 20.63
C THR A 259 -6.87 4.07 20.69
N GLU A 260 -7.50 4.27 19.54
CA GLU A 260 -8.80 4.92 19.50
C GLU A 260 -9.88 3.87 19.79
N THR A 261 -10.46 3.92 20.99
CA THR A 261 -11.48 2.96 21.43
C THR A 261 -12.78 3.03 20.62
N GLY A 262 -12.94 4.06 19.78
CA GLY A 262 -14.08 4.25 18.88
C GLY A 262 -13.99 3.52 17.54
N LEU A 263 -12.79 3.10 17.10
CA LEU A 263 -12.60 2.40 15.82
C LEU A 263 -12.36 0.90 16.06
N ARG A 264 -13.42 0.11 15.97
CA ARG A 264 -13.32 -1.36 15.99
C ARG A 264 -12.80 -1.86 14.63
N ASN A 265 -11.79 -2.73 14.64
CA ASN A 265 -11.24 -3.33 13.43
C ASN A 265 -11.32 -4.86 13.54
N PRO A 266 -12.03 -5.57 12.65
CA PRO A 266 -12.10 -7.04 12.65
C PRO A 266 -10.83 -7.71 12.06
N ILE A 267 -9.68 -7.02 12.06
CA ILE A 267 -8.43 -7.42 11.40
C ILE A 267 -8.57 -7.35 9.86
N CYS A 268 -8.85 -6.15 9.36
CA CYS A 268 -8.96 -5.83 7.94
C CYS A 268 -8.16 -4.55 7.61
N ALA A 269 -7.74 -4.44 6.35
CA ALA A 269 -7.09 -3.24 5.84
C ALA A 269 -8.04 -2.03 5.94
N GLN A 270 -7.49 -0.86 6.28
CA GLN A 270 -8.21 0.39 6.43
C GLN A 270 -7.49 1.49 5.66
N SER A 271 -8.24 2.45 5.12
CA SER A 271 -7.72 3.66 4.50
C SER A 271 -7.92 4.87 5.42
N CYS A 272 -6.98 5.81 5.39
CA CYS A 272 -7.08 7.07 6.09
C CYS A 272 -6.63 8.18 5.15
N VAL A 273 -7.35 9.31 5.14
CA VAL A 273 -7.02 10.50 4.34
C VAL A 273 -7.09 11.70 5.26
N SER A 274 -6.08 12.56 5.22
CA SER A 274 -6.13 13.87 5.89
C SER A 274 -6.61 14.92 4.91
N ARG A 275 -7.67 15.66 5.24
CA ARG A 275 -8.12 16.86 4.52
C ARG A 275 -7.80 18.08 5.39
N ARG A 276 -7.14 19.10 4.84
CA ARG A 276 -7.15 20.43 5.46
C ARG A 276 -8.51 21.05 5.17
N MET A 277 -9.24 21.45 6.20
CA MET A 277 -10.39 22.34 6.03
C MET A 277 -9.86 23.76 5.89
N ASP A 278 -10.27 24.45 4.83
CA ASP A 278 -9.99 25.88 4.72
C ASP A 278 -10.96 26.63 5.65
N ALA A 279 -10.49 27.71 6.27
CA ALA A 279 -11.23 28.48 7.28
C ALA A 279 -12.59 29.08 6.81
N LYS A 280 -12.95 28.91 5.53
CA LYS A 280 -14.25 29.31 4.95
C LYS A 280 -15.32 28.21 4.99
N GLU A 281 -14.98 26.95 5.28
CA GLU A 281 -15.96 25.84 5.41
C GLU A 281 -16.45 25.66 6.87
N ALA A 282 -16.01 26.49 7.81
CA ALA A 282 -16.31 26.37 9.25
C ALA A 282 -17.34 27.40 9.77
N SER A 283 -18.03 28.13 8.88
CA SER A 283 -19.07 29.10 9.22
C SER A 283 -20.41 28.71 8.62
#